data_AF-A0A7K8EIQ2-F1
#
_entry.id   AF-A0A7K8EIQ2-F1
#
_cell.length_a   1.000
_cell.length_b   1.000
_cell.length_c   1.000
_cell.angle_alpha   90.00
_cell.angle_beta   90.00
_cell.angle_gamma   90.00
#
_symmetry.space_group_name_H-M   'P 1'
#
loop_
_entity.id
_entity.type
_entity.pdbx_description
1 polymer ?
#
loop_
_entity_poly.entity_id
_entity_poly.type
_entity_poly.pdbx_seq_one_letter_code
_entity_poly.pdbx_strand_id
1 'polypeptide(L)'
;FLAEDTRHIIREAAKKSCFICCKMGATITCCKMSCHRSFHLPCAPDGECVTQYFGAYRSFCWEHRPQQALQPRPSQDNTCSICLDTVEDKISYKTMGCPACQDARFHRHCIQRLALHSGIAFRCPRCLNQEPFMMEMLTMGIRLSKRPPSWQSDQEVGPSDQRHRRCDAATCLCPGGREHAEADGPWQLWLCSSCAAEGTHQQCPSLGTSKYTWECNTC
;
A
#
# COMPACT_ATOMS: atom_id res chain seq x y z
N PHE A 1 11.91 -14.32 -17.40
CA PHE A 1 11.07 -15.15 -16.52
C PHE A 1 10.24 -16.06 -17.40
N LEU A 2 10.46 -17.37 -17.32
CA LEU A 2 9.83 -18.35 -18.21
C LEU A 2 8.41 -18.68 -17.71
N ALA A 3 7.45 -18.78 -18.63
CA ALA A 3 6.05 -19.10 -18.32
C ALA A 3 5.88 -20.45 -17.60
N GLU A 4 6.85 -21.36 -17.76
CA GLU A 4 6.89 -22.66 -17.11
C GLU A 4 7.15 -22.58 -15.60
N ASP A 5 8.07 -21.70 -15.17
CA ASP A 5 8.34 -21.44 -13.76
C ASP A 5 7.10 -20.89 -13.04
N THR A 6 6.33 -20.04 -13.73
CA THR A 6 5.10 -19.46 -13.19
C THR A 6 4.03 -20.54 -12.98
N ARG A 7 3.85 -21.45 -13.95
CA ARG A 7 2.90 -22.57 -13.82
C ARG A 7 3.28 -23.52 -12.68
N HIS A 8 4.57 -23.78 -12.49
CA HIS A 8 5.05 -24.61 -11.39
C HIS A 8 4.74 -23.97 -10.02
N ILE A 9 5.05 -22.67 -9.85
CA ILE A 9 4.75 -21.93 -8.61
C ILE A 9 3.25 -21.94 -8.30
N ILE A 10 2.39 -21.75 -9.31
CA ILE A 10 0.93 -21.79 -9.15
C ILE A 10 0.46 -23.17 -8.65
N ARG A 11 0.94 -24.25 -9.27
CA ARG A 11 0.58 -25.62 -8.86
C ARG A 11 1.04 -25.94 -7.44
N GLU A 12 2.23 -25.50 -7.06
CA GLU A 12 2.76 -25.71 -5.70
C GLU A 12 2.00 -24.87 -4.66
N ALA A 13 1.65 -23.63 -4.98
CA ALA A 13 0.83 -22.80 -4.11
C ALA A 13 -0.58 -23.38 -3.90
N ALA A 14 -1.18 -23.95 -4.95
CA ALA A 14 -2.50 -24.59 -4.86
C ALA A 14 -2.56 -25.74 -3.84
N LYS A 15 -1.42 -26.38 -3.54
CA LYS A 15 -1.30 -27.47 -2.56
C LYS A 15 -1.05 -26.99 -1.13
N LYS A 16 -0.78 -25.70 -0.92
CA LYS A 16 -0.47 -25.15 0.41
C LYS A 16 -1.73 -24.57 1.05
N SER A 17 -2.03 -25.00 2.27
CA SER A 17 -3.09 -24.43 3.10
C SER A 17 -2.59 -23.18 3.82
N CYS A 18 -3.43 -22.15 3.89
CA CYS A 18 -3.18 -21.00 4.74
C CYS A 18 -3.37 -21.38 6.22
N PHE A 19 -2.37 -21.14 7.06
CA PHE A 19 -2.46 -21.46 8.49
C PHE A 19 -3.44 -20.55 9.27
N ILE A 20 -3.98 -19.51 8.63
CA ILE A 20 -4.85 -18.48 9.24
C ILE A 20 -6.30 -18.77 8.92
N CYS A 21 -6.65 -18.91 7.63
CA CYS A 21 -8.03 -19.17 7.19
C CYS A 21 -8.31 -20.63 6.82
N CYS A 22 -7.29 -21.51 6.91
CA CYS A 22 -7.33 -22.93 6.56
C CYS A 22 -7.68 -23.26 5.08
N LYS A 23 -7.86 -22.26 4.22
CA LYS A 23 -8.13 -22.46 2.78
C LYS A 23 -6.84 -22.73 2.00
N MET A 24 -6.95 -23.49 0.91
CA MET A 24 -5.84 -23.80 0.00
C MET A 24 -5.40 -22.57 -0.83
N GLY A 25 -4.28 -22.69 -1.55
CA GLY A 25 -3.78 -21.63 -2.44
C GLY A 25 -2.89 -20.60 -1.75
N ALA A 26 -2.30 -20.92 -0.61
CA ALA A 26 -1.40 -20.02 0.10
C ALA A 26 -0.04 -19.89 -0.62
N THR A 27 0.17 -18.75 -1.28
CA THR A 27 1.36 -18.50 -2.10
C THR A 27 2.57 -18.02 -1.30
N ILE A 28 2.37 -17.47 -0.10
CA ILE A 28 3.46 -16.94 0.73
C ILE A 28 3.85 -18.00 1.76
N THR A 29 5.15 -18.32 1.81
CA THR A 29 5.71 -19.23 2.82
C THR A 29 6.69 -18.46 3.72
N CYS A 30 6.72 -18.82 5.00
CA CYS A 30 7.68 -18.25 5.94
C CYS A 30 9.13 -18.49 5.48
N CYS A 31 9.99 -17.48 5.57
CA CYS A 31 11.38 -17.52 5.12
C CYS A 31 12.31 -18.30 6.06
N LYS A 32 11.86 -18.64 7.27
CA LYS A 32 12.66 -19.44 8.21
C LYS A 32 12.76 -20.87 7.67
N MET A 33 14.00 -21.38 7.54
CA MET A 33 14.29 -22.66 6.89
C MET A 33 13.49 -23.86 7.41
N SER A 34 13.14 -23.89 8.70
CA SER A 34 12.38 -24.97 9.34
C SER A 34 10.88 -24.69 9.47
N CYS A 35 10.39 -23.57 8.94
CA CYS A 35 8.99 -23.18 9.08
C CYS A 35 8.21 -23.46 7.80
N HIS A 36 7.24 -24.36 7.89
CA HIS A 36 6.37 -24.72 6.76
C HIS A 36 5.06 -23.91 6.70
N ARG A 37 4.89 -22.94 7.62
CA ARG A 37 3.68 -22.10 7.64
C ARG A 37 3.59 -21.30 6.35
N SER A 38 2.45 -21.42 5.67
CA SER A 38 2.12 -20.65 4.48
C SER A 38 0.82 -19.88 4.71
N PHE A 39 0.69 -18.71 4.09
CA PHE A 39 -0.46 -17.84 4.25
C PHE A 39 -0.81 -17.10 2.96
N HIS A 40 -2.06 -16.66 2.84
CA HIS A 40 -2.44 -15.72 1.78
C HIS A 40 -1.98 -14.31 2.15
N LEU A 41 -1.63 -13.50 1.15
CA LEU A 41 -1.29 -12.10 1.37
C LEU A 41 -2.40 -11.32 2.10
N PRO A 42 -3.70 -11.46 1.74
CA PRO A 42 -4.77 -10.76 2.45
C PRO A 42 -4.97 -11.22 3.91
N CYS A 43 -4.57 -12.46 4.24
CA CYS A 43 -4.65 -12.97 5.61
C CYS A 43 -3.47 -12.51 6.48
N ALA A 44 -2.39 -11.99 5.88
CA ALA A 44 -1.18 -11.63 6.62
C ALA A 44 -1.44 -10.67 7.81
N PRO A 45 -2.31 -9.64 7.70
CA PRO A 45 -2.65 -8.79 8.85
C PRO A 45 -3.32 -9.56 9.99
N ASP A 46 -4.28 -10.43 9.68
CA ASP A 46 -5.02 -11.21 10.69
C ASP A 46 -4.13 -12.22 11.42
N GLY A 47 -3.19 -12.83 10.69
CA GLY A 47 -2.18 -13.73 11.26
C GLY A 47 -0.94 -13.01 11.79
N GLU A 48 -0.96 -11.67 11.86
CA GLU A 48 0.16 -10.82 12.27
C GLU A 48 1.50 -11.20 11.62
N CYS A 49 1.44 -11.57 10.34
CA CYS A 49 2.59 -11.90 9.51
C CYS A 49 3.24 -10.62 8.98
N VAL A 50 4.54 -10.71 8.69
CA VAL A 50 5.32 -9.62 8.09
C VAL A 50 5.79 -10.05 6.71
N THR A 51 5.44 -9.26 5.69
CA THR A 51 5.96 -9.40 4.32
C THR A 51 6.80 -8.18 3.99
N GLN A 52 8.06 -8.39 3.63
CA GLN A 52 8.99 -7.36 3.21
C GLN A 52 8.86 -7.12 1.72
N TYR A 53 8.76 -5.86 1.29
CA TYR A 53 8.55 -5.47 -0.11
C TYR A 53 9.84 -4.96 -0.78
N PHE A 54 10.99 -5.40 -0.27
CA PHE A 54 12.32 -5.01 -0.74
C PHE A 54 13.25 -6.24 -0.80
N GLY A 55 14.36 -6.10 -1.52
CA GLY A 55 15.36 -7.15 -1.66
C GLY A 55 14.76 -8.46 -2.19
N ALA A 56 14.90 -9.54 -1.42
CA ALA A 56 14.41 -10.87 -1.76
C ALA A 56 12.92 -11.12 -1.39
N TYR A 57 12.16 -10.08 -1.03
CA TYR A 57 10.74 -10.15 -0.72
C TYR A 57 10.38 -11.20 0.36
N ARG A 58 11.18 -11.25 1.43
CA ARG A 58 11.03 -12.24 2.50
C ARG A 58 9.74 -12.04 3.27
N SER A 59 9.13 -13.15 3.67
CA SER A 59 7.90 -13.15 4.47
C SER A 59 8.06 -14.02 5.71
N PHE A 60 7.40 -13.66 6.80
CA PHE A 60 7.56 -14.29 8.11
C PHE A 60 6.20 -14.48 8.77
N CYS A 61 5.98 -15.66 9.36
CA CYS A 61 4.80 -15.92 10.19
C CYS A 61 4.91 -15.18 11.54
N TRP A 62 3.83 -15.16 12.33
CA TRP A 62 3.78 -14.49 13.64
C TRP A 62 4.92 -14.85 14.60
N GLU A 63 5.45 -16.07 14.52
CA GLU A 63 6.53 -16.56 15.39
C GLU A 63 7.92 -16.14 14.91
N HIS A 64 8.11 -16.03 13.60
CA HIS A 64 9.41 -15.74 12.98
C HIS A 64 9.51 -14.32 12.44
N ARG A 65 8.51 -13.48 12.66
CA ARG A 65 8.51 -12.08 12.23
C ARG A 65 9.62 -11.31 12.94
N PRO A 66 10.20 -10.30 12.29
CA PRO A 66 11.10 -9.38 12.98
C PRO A 66 10.35 -8.65 14.11
N GLN A 67 11.10 -8.26 15.13
CA GLN A 67 10.63 -7.47 16.26
C GLN A 67 11.52 -6.24 16.39
N GLN A 68 10.94 -5.10 16.74
CA GLN A 68 11.74 -3.90 16.98
C GLN A 68 12.41 -3.98 18.35
N ALA A 69 13.72 -3.76 18.39
CA ALA A 69 14.48 -3.71 19.63
C ALA A 69 14.51 -2.26 20.18
N LEU A 70 13.36 -1.76 20.63
CA LEU A 70 13.24 -0.42 21.22
C LEU A 70 13.32 -0.49 22.74
N GLN A 71 13.95 0.53 23.35
CA GLN A 71 14.00 0.60 24.81
C GLN A 71 12.60 0.84 25.40
N PRO A 72 12.30 0.24 26.56
CA PRO A 72 11.09 0.55 27.31
C PRO A 72 11.06 2.04 27.64
N ARG A 73 9.90 2.67 27.44
CA ARG A 73 9.70 4.06 27.82
C ARG A 73 9.22 4.11 29.27
N PRO A 74 9.79 4.95 30.15
CA PRO A 74 9.14 5.22 31.43
C PRO A 74 7.77 5.83 31.12
N SER A 75 6.70 5.23 31.67
CA SER A 75 5.28 5.57 31.48
C SER A 75 5.04 6.99 30.96
N GLN A 76 5.02 7.14 29.64
CA GLN A 76 4.63 8.37 28.96
C GLN A 76 3.34 8.08 28.23
N ASP A 77 2.60 9.16 27.99
CA ASP A 77 1.38 9.18 27.19
C ASP A 77 1.51 8.26 25.96
N ASN A 78 0.77 7.14 25.98
CA ASN A 78 0.83 6.11 24.94
C ASN A 78 -0.06 6.51 23.79
N THR A 79 0.27 7.64 23.15
CA THR A 79 -0.50 8.20 22.04
C THR A 79 0.22 7.99 20.71
N CYS A 80 -0.54 7.63 19.69
CA CYS A 80 -0.06 7.56 18.33
C CYS A 80 0.30 8.96 17.86
N SER A 81 1.56 9.21 17.48
CA SER A 81 2.01 10.52 17.00
C SER A 81 1.46 10.91 15.60
N ILE A 82 0.43 10.21 15.08
CA ILE A 82 -0.23 10.51 13.80
C ILE A 82 -1.73 10.80 14.03
N CYS A 83 -2.48 9.88 14.65
CA CYS A 83 -3.91 10.07 14.90
C CYS A 83 -4.24 10.58 16.30
N LEU A 84 -3.25 10.66 17.19
CA LEU A 84 -3.38 11.09 18.59
C LEU A 84 -4.19 10.15 19.50
N ASP A 85 -4.73 9.05 18.97
CA ASP A 85 -5.39 8.01 19.77
C ASP A 85 -4.40 7.13 20.54
N THR A 86 -4.91 6.45 21.57
CA THR A 86 -4.13 5.53 22.41
C THR A 86 -3.59 4.34 21.62
N VAL A 87 -2.36 3.94 21.90
CA VAL A 87 -1.70 2.72 21.41
C VAL A 87 -1.42 1.76 22.56
N GLU A 88 -1.08 0.50 22.25
CA GLU A 88 -0.59 -0.45 23.26
C GLU A 88 0.72 0.05 23.89
N ASP A 89 0.90 -0.19 25.19
CA ASP A 89 2.09 0.25 25.94
C ASP A 89 3.40 -0.38 25.40
N LYS A 90 3.29 -1.60 24.88
CA LYS A 90 4.42 -2.39 24.40
C LYS A 90 4.48 -2.32 22.88
N ILE A 91 5.71 -2.36 22.37
CA ILE A 91 5.93 -2.60 20.94
C ILE A 91 5.39 -3.99 20.58
N SER A 92 4.61 -4.03 19.51
CA SER A 92 3.91 -5.22 19.06
C SER A 92 3.77 -5.22 17.53
N TYR A 93 3.02 -6.17 16.98
CA TYR A 93 2.66 -6.09 15.57
C TYR A 93 1.83 -4.83 15.26
N LYS A 94 0.95 -4.44 16.19
CA LYS A 94 0.00 -3.33 16.03
C LYS A 94 0.61 -1.99 16.42
N THR A 95 1.55 -1.97 17.37
CA THR A 95 2.21 -0.76 17.86
C THR A 95 3.68 -0.75 17.47
N MET A 96 4.06 0.26 16.68
CA MET A 96 5.43 0.49 16.22
C MET A 96 6.05 1.70 16.89
N GLY A 97 7.38 1.78 16.88
CA GLY A 97 8.11 2.95 17.34
C GLY A 97 9.23 3.39 16.40
N CYS A 98 9.67 4.64 16.57
CA CYS A 98 10.79 5.17 15.80
C CYS A 98 12.12 4.72 16.44
N PRO A 99 13.04 4.08 15.69
CA PRO A 99 14.34 3.66 16.23
C PRO A 99 15.29 4.83 16.49
N ALA A 100 15.10 5.96 15.82
CA ALA A 100 15.98 7.12 15.94
C ALA A 100 15.72 7.90 17.24
N CYS A 101 14.47 8.31 17.49
CA CYS A 101 14.15 9.09 18.69
C CYS A 101 13.68 8.22 19.86
N GLN A 102 13.26 6.98 19.62
CA GLN A 102 12.69 6.03 20.60
C GLN A 102 11.43 6.51 21.36
N ASP A 103 11.06 7.78 21.15
CA ASP A 103 9.94 8.44 21.79
C ASP A 103 8.61 8.30 21.03
N ALA A 104 8.65 8.24 19.70
CA ALA A 104 7.42 8.17 18.92
C ALA A 104 6.82 6.76 18.97
N ARG A 105 5.49 6.70 19.06
CA ARG A 105 4.70 5.48 18.93
C ARG A 105 3.63 5.65 17.86
N PHE A 106 3.28 4.55 17.20
CA PHE A 106 2.34 4.57 16.09
C PHE A 106 1.52 3.30 15.99
N HIS A 107 0.25 3.43 15.61
CA HIS A 107 -0.48 2.33 15.02
C HIS A 107 0.17 1.90 13.70
N ARG A 108 0.32 0.59 13.49
CA ARG A 108 0.81 0.01 12.23
C ARG A 108 0.04 0.55 11.03
N HIS A 109 -1.29 0.66 11.12
CA HIS A 109 -2.11 1.19 10.03
C HIS A 109 -1.86 2.68 9.76
N CYS A 110 -1.57 3.49 10.79
CA CYS A 110 -1.27 4.92 10.64
C CYS A 110 0.05 5.08 9.89
N ILE A 111 1.05 4.29 10.27
CA ILE A 111 2.34 4.27 9.59
C ILE A 111 2.22 3.74 8.16
N GLN A 112 1.46 2.68 7.93
CA GLN A 112 1.23 2.16 6.59
C GLN A 112 0.57 3.22 5.70
N ARG A 113 -0.40 3.97 6.22
CA ARG A 113 -1.02 5.08 5.50
C ARG A 113 -0.01 6.19 5.22
N LEU A 114 0.76 6.62 6.21
CA LEU A 114 1.80 7.65 6.03
C LEU A 114 2.81 7.23 4.96
N ALA A 115 3.31 6.00 5.02
CA ALA A 115 4.25 5.41 4.04
C ALA A 115 3.72 5.44 2.60
N LEU A 116 2.44 5.16 2.39
CA LEU A 116 1.83 5.20 1.06
C LEU A 116 1.73 6.63 0.51
N HIS A 117 1.47 7.62 1.38
CA HIS A 117 1.35 9.04 0.98
C HIS A 117 2.71 9.72 0.82
N SER A 118 3.68 9.39 1.66
CA SER A 118 5.01 10.01 1.68
C SER A 118 5.98 9.42 0.67
N GLY A 119 5.76 8.19 0.21
CA GLY A 119 6.64 7.52 -0.74
C GLY A 119 8.11 7.58 -0.30
N ILE A 120 8.99 8.06 -1.18
CA ILE A 120 10.43 8.17 -0.92
C ILE A 120 10.80 9.20 0.16
N ALA A 121 9.92 10.14 0.50
CA ALA A 121 10.17 11.15 1.55
C ALA A 121 9.69 10.69 2.94
N PHE A 122 9.40 9.40 3.09
CA PHE A 122 8.87 8.81 4.31
C PHE A 122 9.87 8.92 5.47
N ARG A 123 9.50 9.75 6.45
CA ARG A 123 10.31 10.11 7.62
C ARG A 123 9.46 10.06 8.89
N CYS A 124 10.12 9.97 10.04
CA CYS A 124 9.42 10.04 11.32
C CYS A 124 8.72 11.39 11.46
N PRO A 125 7.40 11.46 11.73
CA PRO A 125 6.71 12.74 11.87
C PRO A 125 7.12 13.51 13.14
N ARG A 126 7.76 12.85 14.11
CA ARG A 126 8.22 13.48 15.35
C ARG A 126 9.63 14.05 15.27
N CYS A 127 10.61 13.27 14.81
CA CYS A 127 12.01 13.69 14.79
C CYS A 127 12.56 13.99 13.39
N LEU A 128 11.73 13.85 12.34
CA LEU A 128 12.06 14.08 10.94
C LEU A 128 13.19 13.21 10.38
N ASN A 129 13.73 12.28 11.17
CA ASN A 129 14.73 11.34 10.73
C ASN A 129 14.12 10.39 9.67
N GLN A 130 14.85 10.21 8.56
CA GLN A 130 14.43 9.41 7.41
C GLN A 130 15.06 8.02 7.43
N GLU A 131 16.38 7.89 7.26
CA GLU A 131 17.03 6.61 6.94
C GLU A 131 16.78 5.48 7.95
N PRO A 132 17.20 5.54 9.22
CA PRO A 132 16.95 4.45 10.17
C PRO A 132 15.45 4.25 10.43
N PHE A 133 14.64 5.29 10.36
CA PHE A 133 13.18 5.15 10.48
C PHE A 133 12.58 4.35 9.30
N MET A 134 12.90 4.74 8.06
CA MET A 134 12.41 4.10 6.86
C MET A 134 12.85 2.64 6.79
N MET A 135 14.13 2.35 7.04
CA MET A 135 14.66 0.99 6.98
C MET A 135 14.02 0.07 8.04
N GLU A 136 13.80 0.57 9.24
CA GLU A 136 13.11 -0.17 10.30
C GLU A 136 11.66 -0.47 9.89
N MET A 137 10.91 0.54 9.43
CA MET A 137 9.51 0.34 9.02
C MET A 137 9.40 -0.64 7.83
N LEU A 138 10.29 -0.54 6.85
CA LEU A 138 10.40 -1.50 5.74
C LEU A 138 10.64 -2.92 6.26
N THR A 139 11.61 -3.08 7.17
CA THR A 139 11.95 -4.36 7.80
C THR A 139 10.74 -4.96 8.53
N MET A 140 9.95 -4.12 9.19
CA MET A 140 8.71 -4.49 9.87
C MET A 140 7.53 -4.72 8.91
N GLY A 141 7.72 -4.63 7.60
CA GLY A 141 6.74 -4.93 6.55
C GLY A 141 5.80 -3.79 6.20
N ILE A 142 6.20 -2.54 6.46
CA ILE A 142 5.49 -1.37 5.98
C ILE A 142 5.83 -1.15 4.51
N ARG A 143 4.80 -1.09 3.66
CA ARG A 143 4.96 -0.89 2.23
C ARG A 143 5.09 0.59 1.89
N LEU A 144 6.16 0.96 1.19
CA LEU A 144 6.29 2.29 0.59
C LEU A 144 5.65 2.32 -0.81
N SER A 145 5.09 3.47 -1.17
CA SER A 145 4.78 3.77 -2.57
C SER A 145 6.08 4.11 -3.30
N LYS A 146 6.25 3.58 -4.53
CA LYS A 146 7.34 3.99 -5.43
C LYS A 146 7.10 5.37 -6.06
N ARG A 147 5.90 5.93 -5.89
CA ARG A 147 5.55 7.24 -6.42
C ARG A 147 6.24 8.34 -5.59
N PRO A 148 6.55 9.51 -6.19
CA PRO A 148 6.92 10.69 -5.43
C PRO A 148 5.88 10.97 -4.34
N PRO A 149 6.26 11.68 -3.27
CA PRO A 149 5.31 12.06 -2.23
C PRO A 149 4.09 12.74 -2.83
N SER A 150 2.91 12.47 -2.30
CA SER A 150 1.65 13.04 -2.78
C SER A 150 1.59 14.57 -2.75
N TRP A 151 2.50 15.25 -2.05
CA TRP A 151 2.62 16.72 -2.05
C TRP A 151 3.64 17.26 -3.07
N GLN A 152 4.39 16.39 -3.76
CA GLN A 152 5.22 16.74 -4.92
C GLN A 152 4.47 16.56 -6.24
N SER A 153 3.25 16.01 -6.23
CA SER A 153 2.44 15.90 -7.45
C SER A 153 1.94 17.24 -7.98
N ASP A 154 2.13 18.34 -7.25
CA ASP A 154 1.57 19.64 -7.61
C ASP A 154 2.55 20.60 -8.30
N GLN A 155 3.84 20.25 -8.51
CA GLN A 155 4.79 21.20 -9.10
C GLN A 155 5.68 20.74 -10.26
N GLU A 156 5.90 19.47 -10.55
CA GLU A 156 6.77 19.10 -11.70
C GLU A 156 6.36 17.80 -12.38
N VAL A 157 5.23 17.81 -13.10
CA VAL A 157 4.93 16.77 -14.09
C VAL A 157 4.72 17.45 -15.43
N GLY A 158 5.81 17.67 -16.18
CA GLY A 158 5.72 17.77 -17.63
C GLY A 158 4.95 16.55 -18.17
N PRO A 159 4.13 16.71 -19.22
CA PRO A 159 3.10 15.74 -19.59
C PRO A 159 3.72 14.38 -19.87
N SER A 160 3.67 13.47 -18.89
CA SER A 160 4.07 12.09 -19.08
C SER A 160 3.06 11.44 -20.02
N ASP A 161 3.57 10.93 -21.13
CA ASP A 161 2.84 10.50 -22.33
C ASP A 161 2.08 9.16 -22.16
N GLN A 162 1.62 8.87 -20.94
CA GLN A 162 0.92 7.62 -20.58
C GLN A 162 -0.33 7.83 -19.72
N ARG A 163 -0.83 9.07 -19.61
CA ARG A 163 -2.19 9.25 -19.10
C ARG A 163 -3.16 8.73 -20.15
N HIS A 164 -4.08 7.85 -19.77
CA HIS A 164 -5.17 7.41 -20.63
C HIS A 164 -5.91 8.64 -21.18
N ARG A 165 -6.07 8.74 -22.50
CA ARG A 165 -6.62 9.95 -23.17
C ARG A 165 -7.95 9.70 -23.86
N ARG A 166 -8.59 8.56 -23.60
CA ARG A 166 -9.79 8.13 -24.29
C ARG A 166 -10.97 8.00 -23.33
N CYS A 167 -12.15 8.42 -23.78
CA CYS A 167 -13.40 8.17 -23.07
C CYS A 167 -13.92 6.74 -23.32
N ASP A 168 -14.06 5.98 -22.23
CA ASP A 168 -14.53 4.60 -22.18
C ASP A 168 -16.01 4.47 -21.81
N ALA A 169 -16.72 5.58 -21.65
CA ALA A 169 -18.17 5.55 -21.48
C ALA A 169 -18.81 4.75 -22.62
N ALA A 170 -19.81 3.92 -22.28
CA ALA A 170 -20.50 3.07 -23.26
C ALA A 170 -21.01 3.92 -24.44
N THR A 171 -21.62 5.07 -24.12
CA THR A 171 -22.00 6.09 -25.11
C THR A 171 -21.23 7.39 -24.84
N CYS A 172 -20.37 7.79 -25.78
CA CYS A 172 -19.66 9.07 -25.72
C CYS A 172 -20.55 10.18 -26.32
N LEU A 173 -20.78 11.26 -25.57
CA LEU A 173 -21.57 12.41 -26.00
C LEU A 173 -20.71 13.56 -26.56
N CYS A 174 -19.38 13.44 -26.49
CA CYS A 174 -18.47 14.50 -26.89
C CYS A 174 -18.51 14.73 -28.41
N PRO A 175 -18.82 15.96 -28.89
CA PRO A 175 -18.78 16.29 -30.32
C PRO A 175 -17.40 16.12 -30.95
N GLY A 176 -16.32 16.31 -30.16
CA GLY A 176 -14.93 16.12 -30.58
C GLY A 176 -14.51 14.64 -30.63
N GLY A 177 -15.39 13.71 -30.28
CA GLY A 177 -15.10 12.29 -30.25
C GLY A 177 -14.41 11.84 -28.95
N ARG A 178 -14.02 10.57 -28.91
CA ARG A 178 -13.57 9.90 -27.67
C ARG A 178 -12.18 10.31 -27.20
N GLU A 179 -11.34 10.80 -28.10
CA GLU A 179 -9.96 11.23 -27.80
C GLU A 179 -9.85 12.73 -27.52
N HIS A 180 -10.96 13.48 -27.71
CA HIS A 180 -11.02 14.88 -27.37
C HIS A 180 -11.11 15.03 -25.86
N ALA A 181 -10.29 15.92 -25.28
CA ALA A 181 -10.33 16.25 -23.88
C ALA A 181 -10.06 17.75 -23.71
N GLU A 182 -10.97 18.44 -23.03
CA GLU A 182 -10.77 19.82 -22.63
C GLU A 182 -9.92 19.87 -21.34
N ALA A 183 -9.14 20.94 -21.19
CA ALA A 183 -8.39 21.16 -19.95
C ALA A 183 -9.34 21.48 -18.77
N ASP A 184 -10.38 22.26 -19.05
CA ASP A 184 -11.47 22.62 -18.15
C ASP A 184 -12.75 22.76 -18.98
N GLY A 185 -13.88 22.30 -18.45
CA GLY A 185 -15.16 22.28 -19.17
C GLY A 185 -15.87 20.92 -19.18
N PRO A 186 -17.05 20.84 -19.84
CA PRO A 186 -17.91 19.66 -19.85
C PRO A 186 -17.26 18.42 -20.49
N TRP A 187 -16.25 18.61 -21.33
CA TRP A 187 -15.50 17.54 -22.00
C TRP A 187 -14.13 17.31 -21.36
N GLN A 188 -13.95 17.73 -20.10
CA GLN A 188 -12.81 17.30 -19.30
C GLN A 188 -12.87 15.78 -19.09
N LEU A 189 -11.75 15.11 -19.33
CA LEU A 189 -11.62 13.67 -19.14
C LEU A 189 -11.26 13.36 -17.69
N TRP A 190 -12.15 12.66 -16.99
CA TRP A 190 -11.94 12.18 -15.63
C TRP A 190 -11.38 10.76 -15.67
N LEU A 191 -10.26 10.55 -14.98
CA LEU A 191 -9.64 9.23 -14.85
C LEU A 191 -10.11 8.53 -13.57
N CYS A 192 -10.17 7.20 -13.62
CA CYS A 192 -10.54 6.41 -12.45
C CYS A 192 -9.59 6.71 -11.29
N SER A 193 -10.13 7.09 -10.13
CA SER A 193 -9.34 7.46 -8.95
C SER A 193 -8.46 6.31 -8.41
N SER A 194 -8.84 5.07 -8.72
CA SER A 194 -8.18 3.87 -8.21
C SER A 194 -7.12 3.31 -9.16
N CYS A 195 -7.41 3.22 -10.47
CA CYS A 195 -6.50 2.60 -11.44
C CYS A 195 -5.90 3.56 -12.48
N ALA A 196 -6.54 4.70 -12.74
CA ALA A 196 -6.23 5.61 -13.85
C ALA A 196 -6.13 4.95 -15.25
N ALA A 197 -6.65 3.73 -15.40
CA ALA A 197 -6.58 2.93 -16.63
C ALA A 197 -7.82 3.10 -17.53
N GLU A 198 -8.92 3.60 -16.96
CA GLU A 198 -10.13 3.99 -17.69
C GLU A 198 -10.39 5.48 -17.46
N GLY A 199 -11.14 6.10 -18.38
CA GLY A 199 -11.55 7.49 -18.28
C GLY A 199 -12.95 7.75 -18.86
N THR A 200 -13.67 8.71 -18.32
CA THR A 200 -14.96 9.18 -18.87
C THR A 200 -15.00 10.70 -18.91
N HIS A 201 -15.68 11.28 -19.90
CA HIS A 201 -15.98 12.71 -19.84
C HIS A 201 -16.97 13.00 -18.71
N GLN A 202 -16.89 14.20 -18.15
CA GLN A 202 -17.80 14.67 -17.11
C GLN A 202 -19.28 14.58 -17.53
N GLN A 203 -19.60 14.93 -18.79
CA GLN A 203 -20.98 14.85 -19.30
C GLN A 203 -21.35 13.48 -19.89
N CYS A 204 -20.41 12.55 -20.01
CA CYS A 204 -20.75 11.21 -20.50
C CYS A 204 -21.46 10.40 -19.39
N PRO A 205 -22.51 9.64 -19.74
CA PRO A 205 -23.22 8.81 -18.78
C PRO A 205 -22.29 7.76 -18.18
N SER A 206 -22.10 7.82 -16.86
CA SER A 206 -21.26 6.91 -16.09
C SER A 206 -22.05 6.29 -14.94
N LEU A 207 -21.72 5.05 -14.57
CA LEU A 207 -22.49 4.23 -13.62
C LEU A 207 -22.29 4.60 -12.14
N GLY A 208 -21.43 5.58 -11.83
CA GLY A 208 -21.24 6.07 -10.47
C GLY A 208 -20.49 7.39 -10.47
N THR A 209 -21.17 8.48 -10.09
CA THR A 209 -20.55 9.81 -10.00
C THR A 209 -20.78 10.38 -8.61
N SER A 210 -19.68 10.59 -7.88
CA SER A 210 -19.63 11.60 -6.83
C SER A 210 -19.17 12.92 -7.48
N LYS A 211 -19.50 14.07 -6.88
CA LYS A 211 -19.21 15.39 -7.46
C LYS A 211 -17.71 15.71 -7.61
N TYR A 212 -16.82 14.86 -7.09
CA TYR A 212 -15.38 15.11 -6.99
C TYR A 212 -14.50 13.93 -7.38
N THR A 213 -15.05 12.71 -7.49
CA THR A 213 -14.30 11.49 -7.82
C THR A 213 -15.13 10.55 -8.68
N TRP A 214 -14.47 9.88 -9.61
CA TRP A 214 -15.05 8.83 -10.45
C TRP A 214 -14.19 7.56 -10.35
N GLU A 215 -14.84 6.42 -10.27
CA GLU A 215 -14.22 5.09 -10.20
C GLU A 215 -14.88 4.19 -11.26
N CYS A 216 -14.07 3.43 -11.99
CA CYS A 216 -14.59 2.51 -13.01
C CYS A 216 -15.18 1.25 -12.34
N ASN A 217 -16.08 0.56 -13.04
CA ASN A 217 -16.77 -0.63 -12.51
C ASN A 217 -15.83 -1.84 -12.24
N THR A 218 -14.60 -1.78 -12.73
CA THR A 218 -13.60 -2.85 -12.60
C THR A 218 -12.69 -2.68 -11.37
N CYS A 219 -12.78 -1.55 -10.68
CA CYS A 219 -12.13 -1.29 -9.38
C CYS A 219 -13.10 -1.55 -8.23
#